data_AF-A0A3B9GZH6-F1
#
_entry.id   AF-A0A3B9GZH6-F1
#
_cell.length_a   1.000
_cell.length_b   1.000
_cell.length_c   1.000
_cell.angle_alpha   90.00
_cell.angle_beta   90.00
_cell.angle_gamma   90.00
#
_symmetry.space_group_name_H-M   'P 1'
#
loop_
_entity.id
_entity.type
_entity.pdbx_description
1 polymer ?
#
loop_
_entity_poly.entity_id
_entity_poly.type
_entity_poly.pdbx_seq_one_letter_code
_entity_poly.pdbx_strand_id
1 'polypeptide(L)'
;MVINKILCRGMLLGMALALAVPAIGAAQSDGGTLKISHSTRIATLNPLSLSGPAEYPVIDMAYSGLTRIGLDSQPHPDLAESWKGSADATEF
;
A
#
# COMPACT_ATOMS: atom_id res chain seq x y z
N MET A 1 3.19 -37.92 43.04
CA MET A 1 3.88 -36.62 42.83
C MET A 1 4.71 -36.65 41.53
N VAL A 2 4.10 -36.96 40.38
CA VAL A 2 4.81 -37.04 39.07
C VAL A 2 3.99 -36.37 37.95
N ILE A 3 2.66 -36.48 38.02
CA ILE A 3 1.70 -35.90 37.06
C ILE A 3 1.80 -34.36 36.96
N ASN A 4 2.01 -33.65 38.08
CA ASN A 4 2.10 -32.19 38.10
C ASN A 4 3.35 -31.64 37.37
N LYS A 5 4.42 -32.44 37.25
CA LYS A 5 5.66 -32.05 36.56
C LYS A 5 5.57 -32.17 35.03
N ILE A 6 4.68 -33.03 34.52
CA ILE A 6 4.49 -33.27 33.08
C ILE A 6 3.62 -32.16 32.47
N LEU A 7 2.58 -31.72 33.20
CA LEU A 7 1.71 -30.62 32.78
C LEU A 7 2.45 -29.29 32.67
N CYS A 8 3.31 -28.96 33.65
CA CYS A 8 4.16 -27.76 33.60
C CYS A 8 5.14 -27.78 32.42
N ARG A 9 5.66 -28.95 32.03
CA ARG A 9 6.63 -29.06 30.93
C ARG A 9 5.98 -28.89 29.56
N GLY A 10 4.77 -29.42 29.37
CA GLY A 10 3.99 -29.20 28.14
C GLY A 10 3.57 -27.74 27.97
N MET A 11 3.19 -27.08 29.07
CA MET A 11 2.86 -25.65 29.09
C MET A 11 4.07 -24.77 28.76
N LEU A 12 5.25 -25.09 29.31
CA LEU A 12 6.50 -24.35 29.02
C LEU A 12 6.94 -24.49 27.55
N LEU A 13 6.75 -25.66 26.95
CA LEU A 13 7.07 -25.89 25.54
C LEU A 13 6.09 -25.16 24.60
N GLY A 14 4.80 -25.13 24.93
CA GLY A 14 3.79 -24.35 24.21
C GLY A 14 4.02 -22.83 24.30
N MET A 15 4.44 -22.32 25.46
CA MET A 15 4.84 -20.92 25.64
C MET A 15 6.10 -20.57 24.85
N ALA A 16 7.09 -21.47 24.81
CA ALA A 16 8.32 -21.25 24.05
C ALA A 16 8.05 -21.17 22.53
N LEU A 17 7.09 -21.95 22.01
CA LEU A 17 6.67 -21.88 20.60
C LEU A 17 5.88 -20.60 20.29
N ALA A 18 5.07 -20.09 21.23
CA ALA A 18 4.37 -18.81 21.07
C ALA A 18 5.31 -17.59 21.09
N LEU A 19 6.45 -17.69 21.79
CA LEU A 19 7.50 -16.67 21.81
C LEU A 19 8.51 -16.81 20.66
N ALA A 20 8.53 -17.97 20.00
CA ALA A 20 9.45 -18.28 18.90
C ALA A 20 8.81 -18.16 17.51
N VAL A 21 7.55 -17.71 17.40
CA VAL A 21 7.06 -17.14 16.15
C VAL A 21 7.91 -15.88 15.96
N PRO A 22 8.87 -15.86 15.01
CA PRO A 22 9.60 -14.65 14.72
C PRO A 22 8.55 -13.61 14.37
N ALA A 23 8.78 -12.36 14.76
CA ALA A 23 8.04 -11.25 14.22
C ALA A 23 8.14 -11.28 12.68
N ILE A 24 7.20 -11.97 12.03
CA ILE A 24 6.87 -11.80 10.62
C ILE A 24 6.12 -10.46 10.59
N GLY A 25 6.90 -9.41 10.82
CA GLY A 25 6.40 -8.13 11.31
C GLY A 25 7.54 -7.13 11.45
N ALA A 26 8.58 -7.27 10.64
CA ALA A 26 9.37 -6.11 10.21
C ALA A 26 8.83 -5.71 8.83
N ALA A 27 7.56 -5.30 8.80
CA ALA A 27 6.95 -4.70 7.62
C ALA A 27 7.52 -3.28 7.48
N GLN A 28 8.68 -3.18 6.83
CA GLN A 28 9.40 -1.93 6.53
C GLN A 28 9.97 -1.22 7.77
N SER A 29 11.29 -0.99 7.77
CA SER A 29 11.89 -0.01 8.69
C SER A 29 11.37 1.39 8.35
N ASP A 30 11.13 2.25 9.35
CA ASP A 30 10.68 3.62 9.10
C ASP A 30 11.62 4.34 8.13
N GLY A 31 11.06 4.75 6.99
CA GLY A 31 11.79 5.47 5.95
C GLY A 31 12.79 4.64 5.16
N GLY A 32 13.42 5.30 4.19
CA GLY A 32 14.35 4.69 3.24
C GLY A 32 14.33 5.41 1.89
N THR A 33 15.21 5.00 0.99
CA THR A 33 15.22 5.51 -0.39
C THR A 33 14.77 4.40 -1.34
N LEU A 34 13.55 4.52 -1.87
CA LEU A 34 13.09 3.71 -2.98
C LEU A 34 13.65 4.27 -4.30
N LYS A 35 14.41 3.45 -5.04
CA LYS A 35 14.93 3.79 -6.37
C LYS A 35 14.14 3.01 -7.42
N ILE A 36 13.46 3.72 -8.31
CA ILE A 36 12.67 3.15 -9.40
C ILE A 36 13.35 3.53 -10.72
N SER A 37 13.66 2.53 -11.55
CA SER A 37 14.21 2.75 -12.90
C SER A 37 13.10 2.91 -13.93
N HIS A 38 13.26 3.87 -14.83
CA HIS A 38 12.38 4.07 -15.98
C HIS A 38 13.11 3.75 -17.28
N SER A 39 12.40 3.16 -18.23
CA SER A 39 12.94 2.77 -19.55
C SER A 39 13.22 3.96 -20.47
N THR A 40 12.59 5.11 -20.23
CA THR A 40 12.74 6.33 -21.02
C THR A 40 12.94 7.55 -20.13
N ARG A 41 13.53 8.61 -20.70
CA ARG A 41 13.62 9.94 -20.07
C ARG A 41 12.21 10.49 -19.81
N ILE A 42 12.05 11.20 -18.69
CA ILE A 42 10.89 12.07 -18.41
C ILE A 42 11.10 13.38 -19.17
N ALA A 43 10.24 13.68 -20.15
CA ALA A 43 10.41 14.83 -21.03
C ALA A 43 9.79 16.12 -20.45
N THR A 44 8.69 16.01 -19.72
CA THR A 44 7.96 17.12 -19.10
C THR A 44 7.24 16.66 -17.84
N LEU A 45 7.03 17.59 -16.89
CA LEU A 45 6.18 17.37 -15.72
C LEU A 45 4.85 18.12 -15.82
N ASN A 46 4.61 18.85 -16.90
CA ASN A 46 3.34 19.55 -17.09
C ASN A 46 2.25 18.53 -17.47
N PRO A 47 1.25 18.29 -16.59
CA PRO A 47 0.22 17.27 -16.80
C PRO A 47 -0.64 17.50 -18.04
N LEU A 48 -0.71 18.74 -18.54
CA LEU A 48 -1.50 19.09 -19.73
C LEU A 48 -0.79 18.80 -21.06
N SER A 49 0.47 18.35 -21.01
CA SER A 49 1.33 18.18 -22.20
C SER A 49 2.07 16.85 -22.29
N LEU A 50 2.08 16.07 -21.20
CA LEU A 50 2.78 14.79 -21.17
C LEU A 50 2.02 13.69 -21.93
N SER A 51 2.76 12.66 -22.34
CA SER A 51 2.22 11.53 -23.11
C SER A 51 3.03 10.24 -22.99
N GLY A 52 4.15 10.28 -22.28
CA GLY A 52 5.09 9.18 -22.15
C GLY A 52 4.77 8.28 -20.95
N PRO A 53 4.99 6.96 -21.09
CA PRO A 53 4.70 6.00 -20.03
C PRO A 53 5.60 6.17 -18.79
N ALA A 54 6.79 6.74 -18.95
CA ALA A 54 7.68 7.04 -17.82
C ALA A 54 7.18 8.22 -16.98
N GLU A 55 6.34 9.09 -17.53
CA GLU A 55 5.82 10.25 -16.81
C GLU A 55 4.67 9.86 -15.89
N TYR A 56 3.73 9.01 -16.32
CA TYR A 56 2.52 8.70 -15.54
C TYR A 56 2.76 8.38 -14.05
N PRO A 57 3.72 7.52 -13.66
CA PRO A 57 3.96 7.23 -12.25
C PRO A 57 4.48 8.44 -11.46
N VAL A 58 5.25 9.31 -12.11
CA VAL A 58 5.82 10.51 -11.46
C VAL A 58 4.73 11.52 -11.18
N ILE A 59 3.80 11.70 -12.12
CA ILE A 59 2.71 12.67 -12.01
C ILE A 59 1.70 12.20 -10.97
N ASP A 60 1.39 10.89 -10.94
CA ASP A 60 0.51 10.27 -9.93
C ASP A 60 1.04 10.46 -8.50
N MET A 61 2.36 10.50 -8.32
CA MET A 61 2.98 10.82 -7.02
C MET A 61 3.09 12.32 -6.73
N ALA A 62 3.17 13.17 -7.76
CA ALA A 62 3.47 14.60 -7.62
C ALA A 62 2.23 15.51 -7.61
N TYR A 63 1.11 15.06 -8.19
CA TYR A 63 -0.11 15.85 -8.33
C TYR A 63 -1.31 15.06 -7.84
N SER A 64 -2.16 15.69 -7.02
CA SER A 64 -3.45 15.14 -6.63
C SER A 64 -4.52 15.37 -7.72
N GLY A 65 -5.39 14.39 -7.90
CA GLY A 65 -6.55 14.44 -8.79
C GLY A 65 -7.86 14.63 -8.03
N LEU A 66 -8.99 14.71 -8.74
CA LEU A 66 -10.31 14.63 -8.08
C LEU A 66 -10.52 13.26 -7.44
N THR A 67 -10.10 12.21 -8.15
CA THR A 67 -10.06 10.83 -7.68
C THR A 67 -8.71 10.23 -8.01
N ARG A 68 -8.38 9.11 -7.38
CA ARG A 68 -7.18 8.30 -7.65
C ARG A 68 -7.55 6.84 -7.83
N ILE A 69 -6.70 6.06 -8.47
CA ILE A 69 -6.92 4.62 -8.63
C ILE A 69 -6.36 3.87 -7.43
N GLY A 70 -7.21 3.06 -6.79
CA GLY A 70 -6.83 2.20 -5.67
C GLY A 70 -6.12 0.92 -6.13
N LEU A 71 -5.60 0.16 -5.17
CA LEU A 71 -5.00 -1.16 -5.42
C LEU A 71 -6.01 -2.19 -5.96
N ASP A 72 -7.30 -1.93 -5.74
CA ASP A 72 -8.44 -2.68 -6.27
C ASP A 72 -8.84 -2.26 -7.70
N SER A 73 -8.07 -1.35 -8.31
CA SER A 73 -8.36 -0.76 -9.61
C SER A 73 -9.72 -0.04 -9.68
N GLN A 74 -10.25 0.40 -8.53
CA GLN A 74 -11.45 1.23 -8.46
C GLN A 74 -11.07 2.71 -8.24
N PRO A 75 -11.97 3.66 -8.56
CA PRO A 75 -11.80 5.05 -8.17
C PRO A 75 -11.98 5.20 -6.66
N HIS A 76 -10.98 5.80 -6.01
CA HIS A 76 -11.01 6.18 -4.61
C HIS A 76 -10.99 7.71 -4.49
N PRO A 77 -11.52 8.26 -3.38
CA PRO A 77 -11.37 9.67 -3.05
C PRO A 77 -9.90 10.14 -3.06
N ASP A 78 -9.71 11.35 -3.59
CA ASP A 78 -8.49 12.14 -3.45
C ASP A 78 -8.89 13.58 -3.08
N LEU A 79 -8.78 14.58 -3.97
CA LEU A 79 -9.26 15.93 -3.67
C LEU A 79 -10.79 16.02 -3.55
N ALA A 80 -11.53 15.19 -4.30
CA ALA A 80 -12.97 15.06 -4.14
C ALA A 80 -13.29 13.90 -3.18
N GLU A 81 -13.88 14.22 -2.03
CA GLU A 81 -14.25 13.24 -1.00
C GLU A 81 -15.45 12.38 -1.41
N SER A 82 -16.32 12.91 -2.27
CA SER A 82 -17.48 12.21 -2.83
C SER A 82 -17.90 12.84 -4.16
N TRP A 83 -18.66 12.09 -4.96
CA TRP A 83 -19.21 12.53 -6.23
C TRP A 83 -20.52 11.79 -6.51
N LYS A 84 -21.39 12.35 -7.37
CA LYS A 84 -22.65 11.71 -7.73
C LYS A 84 -23.00 11.97 -9.19
N GLY A 85 -22.93 10.92 -10.00
CA GLY A 85 -23.39 11.00 -11.39
C GLY A 85 -24.92 11.11 -11.51
N SER A 86 -25.37 11.84 -12.53
CA SER A 86 -26.76 11.80 -13.00
C SER A 86 -27.10 10.45 -13.63
N ALA A 87 -28.40 10.10 -13.71
CA ALA A 87 -28.84 8.80 -14.25
C ALA A 87 -28.56 8.64 -15.76
N ASP A 88 -28.48 9.75 -16.47
CA ASP A 88 -28.16 9.85 -17.90
C ASP A 88 -26.66 10.10 -18.16
N ALA A 89 -25.83 10.16 -17.11
CA ALA A 89 -24.38 10.34 -17.17
C ALA A 89 -23.92 11.63 -17.89
N THR A 90 -24.65 12.73 -17.74
CA THR A 90 -24.33 14.05 -18.31
C THR A 90 -23.75 15.02 -17.29
N GLU A 91 -23.94 14.76 -15.99
CA GLU A 91 -23.51 15.60 -14.86
C GLU A 91 -22.87 14.75 -13.74
N PHE A 92 -22.04 15.38 -12.89
CA PHE A 92 -21.27 14.77 -11.79
C PHE A 92 -21.35 15.55 -10.48
#